data_AF-A0A117IU39-F1
#
_entry.id   AF-A0A117IU39-F1
#
_cell.length_a   1.000
_cell.length_b   1.000
_cell.length_c   1.000
_cell.angle_alpha   90.00
_cell.angle_beta   90.00
_cell.angle_gamma   90.00
#
_symmetry.space_group_name_H-M   'P 1'
#
loop_
_entity.id
_entity.type
_entity.pdbx_description
1 polymer ?
#
loop_
_entity_poly.entity_id
_entity_poly.type
_entity_poly.pdbx_seq_one_letter_code
_entity_poly.pdbx_strand_id
1 'polypeptide(L)'
;MPAGTVAVAVVQDAGLSHWEMYELSIALAVFGIPHEDLADPWYRLRLCAAEAPDVPGGRSGPPGDGPGVPGAGFSLRTDHGLDGLVGADTVIVPSVPEECVDDGREVPAELVEALRAAAASGARMVSLCTGAFALAAAGLLDGRRATAHWQHTAELAARHPGVTVDDSVLYTDDGDVLTSAGATAALDLCLHLVRRDLGARVANQLARRLVVHAHRAGGQAQFIDAPLPPSDDEGLGPVLQWATEHLARPLTVDDLARRARMSPRTFHRRLYEATGTTPLQWLLQQRIARAQTLLECTDLPVEQVGERSGLGTAANLRRHFTRTVGVSPTVYRRSFPAGGLTPSGRPSTGR
;
A
#
# COMPACT_ATOMS: atom_id res chain seq x y z
N MET A 1 -20.02 6.78 -21.43
CA MET A 1 -20.87 6.62 -20.24
C MET A 1 -20.33 7.59 -19.21
N PRO A 2 -21.18 8.36 -18.52
CA PRO A 2 -20.72 9.23 -17.43
C PRO A 2 -20.01 8.38 -16.35
N ALA A 3 -19.01 8.95 -15.69
CA ALA A 3 -18.17 8.23 -14.72
C ALA A 3 -18.94 7.78 -13.45
N GLY A 4 -20.07 8.43 -13.16
CA GLY A 4 -20.93 8.12 -12.02
C GLY A 4 -20.63 8.97 -10.78
N THR A 5 -21.32 8.64 -9.70
CA THR A 5 -21.13 9.22 -8.37
C THR A 5 -20.20 8.34 -7.54
N VAL A 6 -19.16 8.95 -6.97
CA VAL A 6 -18.29 8.31 -5.98
C VAL A 6 -18.58 8.94 -4.62
N ALA A 7 -18.93 8.14 -3.63
CA ALA A 7 -19.04 8.57 -2.25
C ALA A 7 -17.87 8.04 -1.42
N VAL A 8 -17.26 8.89 -0.59
CA VAL A 8 -16.16 8.51 0.30
C VAL A 8 -16.67 8.59 1.74
N ALA A 9 -16.62 7.47 2.47
CA ALA A 9 -17.04 7.41 3.87
C ALA A 9 -15.88 7.80 4.79
N VAL A 10 -16.10 8.70 5.75
CA VAL A 10 -15.08 9.11 6.74
C VAL A 10 -15.64 8.92 8.15
N VAL A 11 -14.81 8.35 9.02
CA VAL A 11 -15.19 7.84 10.34
C VAL A 11 -14.45 8.61 11.44
N GLN A 12 -14.50 9.94 11.43
CA GLN A 12 -14.13 10.80 12.57
C GLN A 12 -14.24 12.27 12.16
N ASP A 13 -14.67 13.12 13.08
CA ASP A 13 -14.80 14.57 12.86
C ASP A 13 -13.80 15.40 13.70
N ALA A 14 -12.92 14.73 14.46
CA ALA A 14 -11.90 15.39 15.27
C ALA A 14 -10.58 14.59 15.23
N GLY A 15 -9.62 15.10 14.46
CA GLY A 15 -8.23 14.64 14.52
C GLY A 15 -7.87 13.50 13.57
N LEU A 16 -7.97 13.71 12.24
CA LEU A 16 -7.51 12.71 11.27
C LEU A 16 -6.01 12.42 11.45
N SER A 17 -5.67 11.14 11.57
CA SER A 17 -4.30 10.67 11.49
C SER A 17 -3.68 11.07 10.14
N HIS A 18 -2.36 11.27 10.10
CA HIS A 18 -1.66 11.62 8.87
C HIS A 18 -1.85 10.55 7.78
N TRP A 19 -2.00 9.29 8.18
CA TRP A 19 -2.24 8.18 7.26
C TRP A 19 -3.65 8.19 6.69
N GLU A 20 -4.65 8.44 7.54
CA GLU A 20 -6.05 8.56 7.10
C GLU A 20 -6.22 9.73 6.11
N MET A 21 -5.56 10.85 6.38
CA MET A 21 -5.54 11.99 5.48
C MET A 21 -4.86 11.67 4.15
N TYR A 22 -3.77 10.90 4.18
CA TYR A 22 -3.08 10.49 2.96
C TYR A 22 -4.00 9.63 2.07
N GLU A 23 -4.64 8.61 2.63
CA GLU A 23 -5.58 7.74 1.90
C GLU A 23 -6.81 8.50 1.37
N LEU A 24 -7.39 9.34 2.23
CA LEU A 24 -8.48 10.22 1.83
C LEU A 24 -8.04 11.11 0.66
N SER A 25 -6.87 11.75 0.76
CA SER A 25 -6.37 12.65 -0.28
C SER A 25 -6.19 11.96 -1.64
N ILE A 26 -5.84 10.66 -1.66
CA ILE A 26 -5.73 9.89 -2.91
C ILE A 26 -7.09 9.79 -3.60
N ALA A 27 -8.14 9.40 -2.87
CA ALA A 27 -9.48 9.31 -3.42
C ALA A 27 -9.98 10.68 -3.90
N LEU A 28 -9.76 11.73 -3.11
CA LEU A 28 -10.13 13.10 -3.48
C LEU A 28 -9.37 13.59 -4.73
N ALA A 29 -8.08 13.30 -4.85
CA ALA A 29 -7.27 13.72 -6.00
C ALA A 29 -7.69 13.03 -7.30
N VAL A 30 -8.11 11.76 -7.24
CA VAL A 30 -8.53 11.00 -8.43
C VAL A 30 -9.95 11.32 -8.85
N PHE A 31 -10.89 11.38 -7.90
CA PHE A 31 -12.32 11.47 -8.20
C PHE A 31 -12.92 12.87 -7.97
N GLY A 32 -12.31 13.68 -7.10
CA GLY A 32 -12.82 15.00 -6.72
C GLY A 32 -12.34 16.16 -7.60
N ILE A 33 -11.20 16.01 -8.27
CA ILE A 33 -10.67 17.05 -9.18
C ILE A 33 -11.23 16.80 -10.59
N PRO A 34 -11.99 17.74 -11.18
CA PRO A 34 -12.51 17.58 -12.54
C PRO A 34 -11.40 17.47 -13.58
N HIS A 35 -11.55 16.52 -14.50
CA HIS A 35 -10.68 16.34 -15.65
C HIS A 35 -11.50 16.31 -16.96
N GLU A 36 -12.23 17.39 -17.21
CA GLU A 36 -13.19 17.53 -18.32
C GLU A 36 -12.56 17.28 -19.70
N ASP A 37 -11.26 17.56 -19.85
CA ASP A 37 -10.53 17.32 -21.09
C ASP A 37 -10.16 15.84 -21.31
N LEU A 38 -10.20 15.01 -20.25
CA LEU A 38 -10.01 13.57 -20.32
C LEU A 38 -11.35 12.84 -20.53
N ALA A 39 -12.38 13.25 -19.77
CA ALA A 39 -13.75 12.78 -19.88
C ALA A 39 -14.74 13.81 -19.32
N ASP A 40 -15.88 13.98 -19.99
CA ASP A 40 -16.95 14.89 -19.59
C ASP A 40 -18.32 14.15 -19.67
N PRO A 41 -19.07 14.05 -18.56
CA PRO A 41 -18.71 14.53 -17.22
C PRO A 41 -17.65 13.64 -16.54
N TRP A 42 -16.83 14.24 -15.67
CA TRP A 42 -15.99 13.53 -14.70
C TRP A 42 -16.87 12.92 -13.58
N TYR A 43 -16.25 12.35 -12.55
CA TYR A 43 -16.96 11.82 -11.39
C TYR A 43 -17.63 12.93 -10.57
N ARG A 44 -18.81 12.63 -10.01
CA ARG A 44 -19.41 13.44 -8.95
C ARG A 44 -19.01 12.88 -7.60
N LEU A 45 -18.17 13.59 -6.87
CA LEU A 45 -17.72 13.17 -5.54
C LEU A 45 -18.70 13.62 -4.45
N ARG A 46 -19.01 12.74 -3.49
CA ARG A 46 -19.63 13.06 -2.20
C ARG A 46 -18.68 12.62 -1.08
N LEU A 47 -18.45 13.49 -0.11
CA LEU A 47 -17.70 13.13 1.08
C LEU A 47 -18.69 12.97 2.23
N CYS A 48 -18.83 11.78 2.79
CA CYS A 48 -19.87 11.43 3.76
C CYS A 48 -19.21 11.14 5.10
N ALA A 49 -19.55 11.89 6.14
CA ALA A 49 -18.97 11.72 7.47
C ALA A 49 -20.06 11.36 8.50
N ALA A 50 -19.68 10.63 9.54
CA ALA A 50 -20.49 10.53 10.75
C ALA A 50 -20.61 11.91 11.42
N GLU A 51 -21.79 12.29 11.90
CA GLU A 51 -21.94 13.53 12.66
C GLU A 51 -21.14 13.43 13.98
N ALA A 52 -20.35 14.44 14.30
CA ALA A 52 -19.79 14.55 15.64
C ALA A 52 -20.94 14.60 16.66
N PRO A 53 -20.86 13.89 17.80
CA PRO A 53 -21.76 14.17 18.90
C PRO A 53 -21.61 15.66 19.25
N ASP A 54 -22.72 16.39 19.22
CA ASP A 54 -22.81 17.79 19.65
C ASP A 54 -22.15 17.91 21.04
N VAL A 55 -20.91 18.39 21.09
CA VAL A 55 -20.31 18.80 22.35
C VAL A 55 -20.91 20.17 22.68
N PRO A 56 -21.75 20.29 23.73
CA PRO A 56 -22.35 21.57 24.08
C PRO A 56 -21.23 22.53 24.47
N GLY A 57 -20.95 23.53 23.61
CA GLY A 57 -19.97 24.59 23.88
C GLY A 57 -18.81 24.74 22.90
N GLY A 58 -18.76 23.97 21.81
CA GLY A 58 -17.61 23.94 20.90
C GLY A 58 -17.77 24.60 19.53
N ARG A 59 -18.58 25.65 19.36
CA ARG A 59 -18.53 26.46 18.12
C ARG A 59 -17.75 27.73 18.39
N SER A 60 -16.68 27.93 17.62
CA SER A 60 -15.79 29.11 17.57
C SER A 60 -14.90 29.37 18.80
N GLY A 61 -13.75 28.71 18.85
CA GLY A 61 -12.56 29.17 19.59
C GLY A 61 -11.30 28.88 18.77
N PRO A 62 -10.23 29.71 18.87
CA PRO A 62 -8.93 29.37 18.27
C PRO A 62 -8.39 28.07 18.89
N PRO A 63 -7.46 27.34 18.25
CA PRO A 63 -6.92 26.10 18.80
C PRO A 63 -6.30 26.41 20.16
N GLY A 64 -6.94 25.94 21.23
CA GLY A 64 -6.47 26.13 22.59
C GLY A 64 -5.43 25.07 22.94
N ASP A 65 -4.32 25.53 23.54
CA ASP A 65 -3.22 24.74 24.11
C ASP A 65 -3.67 23.86 25.30
N GLY A 66 -4.61 22.95 25.07
CA GLY A 66 -4.81 21.79 25.95
C GLY A 66 -3.74 20.73 25.65
N PRO A 67 -3.50 19.76 26.56
CA PRO A 67 -2.60 18.64 26.28
C PRO A 67 -3.20 17.84 25.13
N GLY A 68 -2.78 18.17 23.91
CA GLY A 68 -3.34 17.69 22.67
C GLY A 68 -3.10 16.20 22.53
N VAL A 69 -4.13 15.50 22.06
CA VAL A 69 -3.93 14.20 21.42
C VAL A 69 -2.87 14.42 20.32
N PRO A 70 -1.79 13.62 20.28
CA PRO A 70 -0.80 13.72 19.21
C PRO A 70 -1.45 13.39 17.85
N GLY A 71 -1.80 14.43 17.08
CA GLY A 71 -2.61 14.35 15.85
C GLY A 71 -4.00 14.96 16.11
N ALA A 72 -4.46 16.04 15.47
CA ALA A 72 -4.16 16.56 14.16
C ALA A 72 -4.34 18.09 14.13
N GLY A 73 -3.56 18.77 13.30
CA GLY A 73 -3.79 20.18 12.95
C GLY A 73 -4.89 20.40 11.91
N PHE A 74 -5.72 19.38 11.63
CA PHE A 74 -6.68 19.37 10.53
C PHE A 74 -8.05 18.83 10.97
N SER A 75 -9.11 19.48 10.51
CA SER A 75 -10.49 19.03 10.65
C SER A 75 -11.14 18.92 9.27
N LEU A 76 -12.02 17.94 9.12
CA LEU A 76 -12.82 17.75 7.92
C LEU A 76 -14.19 18.40 8.13
N ARG A 77 -14.79 18.94 7.06
CA ARG A 77 -16.18 19.42 7.09
C ARG A 77 -16.87 19.01 5.80
N THR A 78 -18.08 18.48 5.92
CA THR A 78 -18.90 18.09 4.78
C THR A 78 -20.39 18.31 5.07
N ASP A 79 -21.17 18.49 4.00
CA ASP A 79 -22.62 18.67 4.06
C ASP A 79 -23.38 17.32 3.99
N HIS A 80 -22.68 16.19 3.85
CA HIS A 80 -23.28 14.86 3.76
C HIS A 80 -22.99 14.00 4.99
N GLY A 81 -24.05 13.49 5.60
CA GLY A 81 -23.98 12.38 6.54
C GLY A 81 -23.67 11.06 5.84
N LEU A 82 -23.53 9.99 6.64
CA LEU A 82 -23.33 8.62 6.13
C LEU A 82 -24.52 8.09 5.31
N ASP A 83 -25.71 8.65 5.48
CA ASP A 83 -26.87 8.38 4.62
C ASP A 83 -26.63 8.79 3.15
N GLY A 84 -25.74 9.76 2.91
CA GLY A 84 -25.33 10.21 1.59
C GLY A 84 -24.58 9.17 0.75
N LEU A 85 -24.16 8.05 1.36
CA LEU A 85 -23.57 6.91 0.65
C LEU A 85 -24.58 6.19 -0.26
N VAL A 86 -25.86 6.20 0.10
CA VAL A 86 -26.91 5.54 -0.67
C VAL A 86 -27.11 6.23 -2.02
N GLY A 87 -27.24 5.43 -3.08
CA GLY A 87 -27.39 5.93 -4.45
C GLY A 87 -26.10 6.51 -5.06
N ALA A 88 -24.94 6.24 -4.46
CA ALA A 88 -23.65 6.36 -5.15
C ALA A 88 -23.39 5.11 -6.00
N ASP A 89 -22.71 5.26 -7.13
CA ASP A 89 -22.31 4.13 -7.98
C ASP A 89 -21.10 3.40 -7.38
N THR A 90 -20.26 4.12 -6.61
CA THR A 90 -19.11 3.56 -5.89
C THR A 90 -18.99 4.19 -4.51
N VAL A 91 -18.80 3.36 -3.49
CA VAL A 91 -18.48 3.79 -2.13
C VAL A 91 -17.06 3.39 -1.79
N ILE A 92 -16.25 4.36 -1.36
CA ILE A 92 -14.86 4.16 -0.94
C ILE A 92 -14.76 4.37 0.57
N VAL A 93 -14.21 3.39 1.28
CA VAL A 93 -13.80 3.52 2.68
C VAL A 93 -12.27 3.62 2.71
N PRO A 94 -11.70 4.82 2.93
CA PRO A 94 -10.26 5.04 2.87
C PRO A 94 -9.52 4.48 4.09
N SER A 95 -10.16 4.50 5.26
CA SER A 95 -9.61 4.03 6.53
C SER A 95 -10.72 3.83 7.57
N VAL A 96 -10.36 3.20 8.68
CA VAL A 96 -11.08 3.27 9.96
C VAL A 96 -10.12 3.82 11.03
N PRO A 97 -10.62 4.33 12.17
CA PRO A 97 -9.79 4.80 13.26
C PRO A 97 -8.77 3.74 13.69
N GLU A 98 -7.56 4.17 14.06
CA GLU A 98 -6.45 3.28 14.43
C GLU A 98 -6.85 2.32 15.57
N GLU A 99 -7.68 2.75 16.52
CA GLU A 99 -8.15 1.91 17.63
C GLU A 99 -9.03 0.74 17.16
N CYS A 100 -9.69 0.89 16.00
CA CYS A 100 -10.45 -0.21 15.40
C CYS A 100 -9.52 -1.31 14.87
N VAL A 101 -8.27 -0.98 14.56
CA VAL A 101 -7.26 -1.92 14.05
C VAL A 101 -6.39 -2.42 15.19
N ASP A 102 -5.76 -1.53 15.95
CA ASP A 102 -4.73 -1.86 16.93
C ASP A 102 -5.30 -2.38 18.26
N ASP A 103 -6.38 -1.77 18.75
CA ASP A 103 -6.96 -2.07 20.06
C ASP A 103 -8.16 -3.03 20.00
N GLY A 104 -8.60 -3.41 18.81
CA GLY A 104 -9.76 -4.28 18.66
C GLY A 104 -11.10 -3.61 18.91
N ARG A 105 -11.16 -2.27 18.88
CA ARG A 105 -12.42 -1.55 19.01
C ARG A 105 -13.35 -1.90 17.85
N GLU A 106 -14.64 -2.04 18.15
CA GLU A 106 -15.64 -2.27 17.11
C GLU A 106 -15.75 -1.05 16.17
N VAL A 107 -15.86 -1.33 14.88
CA VAL A 107 -16.17 -0.32 13.87
C VAL A 107 -17.53 0.31 14.20
N PRO A 108 -17.69 1.66 14.15
CA PRO A 108 -18.95 2.30 14.49
C PRO A 108 -20.15 1.71 13.75
N ALA A 109 -21.18 1.33 14.51
CA ALA A 109 -22.37 0.65 13.96
C ALA A 109 -23.07 1.47 12.87
N GLU A 110 -23.09 2.80 13.00
CA GLU A 110 -23.64 3.71 11.99
C GLU A 110 -22.94 3.60 10.62
N LEU A 111 -21.62 3.42 10.61
CA LEU A 111 -20.86 3.18 9.38
C LEU A 111 -21.21 1.81 8.81
N VAL A 112 -21.22 0.78 9.66
CA VAL A 112 -21.55 -0.59 9.25
C VAL A 112 -22.91 -0.65 8.57
N GLU A 113 -23.94 -0.04 9.17
CA GLU A 113 -25.29 0.00 8.61
C GLU A 113 -25.37 0.84 7.32
N ALA A 114 -24.67 1.98 7.26
CA ALA A 114 -24.63 2.80 6.05
C ALA A 114 -23.95 2.07 4.88
N LEU A 115 -22.87 1.32 5.14
CA LEU A 115 -22.20 0.51 4.13
C LEU A 115 -23.09 -0.63 3.62
N ARG A 116 -23.82 -1.31 4.51
CA ARG A 116 -24.82 -2.32 4.11
C ARG A 116 -25.92 -1.73 3.26
N ALA A 117 -26.45 -0.57 3.63
CA ALA A 117 -27.49 0.12 2.88
C ALA A 117 -27.00 0.56 1.49
N ALA A 118 -25.78 1.08 1.39
CA ALA A 118 -25.19 1.46 0.11
C ALA A 118 -24.97 0.25 -0.81
N ALA A 119 -24.42 -0.85 -0.29
CA ALA A 119 -24.26 -2.10 -1.03
C ALA A 119 -25.62 -2.65 -1.51
N ALA A 120 -26.64 -2.65 -0.65
CA ALA A 120 -27.99 -3.08 -1.00
C ALA A 120 -28.64 -2.18 -2.08
N SER A 121 -28.21 -0.91 -2.18
CA SER A 121 -28.62 0.00 -3.25
C SER A 121 -27.89 -0.21 -4.59
N GLY A 122 -26.94 -1.15 -4.64
CA GLY A 122 -26.20 -1.53 -5.84
C GLY A 122 -24.84 -0.84 -6.00
N ALA A 123 -24.32 -0.19 -4.95
CA ALA A 123 -23.02 0.45 -5.01
C ALA A 123 -21.89 -0.57 -5.11
N ARG A 124 -20.87 -0.26 -5.93
CA ARG A 124 -19.57 -0.94 -5.89
C ARG A 124 -18.83 -0.52 -4.61
N MET A 125 -18.43 -1.49 -3.80
CA MET A 125 -17.80 -1.26 -2.49
C MET A 125 -16.28 -1.35 -2.60
N VAL A 126 -15.58 -0.34 -2.11
CA VAL A 126 -14.14 -0.21 -2.24
C VAL A 126 -13.52 0.09 -0.88
N SER A 127 -12.47 -0.63 -0.50
CA SER A 127 -11.63 -0.24 0.64
C SER A 127 -10.22 0.11 0.22
N LEU A 128 -9.65 1.10 0.92
CA LEU A 128 -8.22 1.39 0.91
C LEU A 128 -7.68 1.02 2.30
N CYS A 129 -6.49 0.40 2.35
CA CYS A 129 -5.78 0.13 3.60
C CYS A 129 -6.67 -0.55 4.67
N THR A 130 -6.89 0.14 5.80
CA THR A 130 -7.67 -0.32 6.96
C THR A 130 -9.19 -0.20 6.76
N GLY A 131 -9.66 0.45 5.69
CA GLY A 131 -11.08 0.45 5.33
C GLY A 131 -11.65 -0.96 5.08
N ALA A 132 -10.78 -1.96 4.86
CA ALA A 132 -11.17 -3.36 4.75
C ALA A 132 -11.85 -3.88 6.03
N PHE A 133 -11.48 -3.38 7.22
CA PHE A 133 -12.12 -3.76 8.48
C PHE A 133 -13.59 -3.31 8.53
N ALA A 134 -13.91 -2.14 7.97
CA ALA A 134 -15.30 -1.68 7.90
C ALA A 134 -16.14 -2.53 6.92
N LEU A 135 -15.58 -2.86 5.75
CA LEU A 135 -16.28 -3.75 4.81
C LEU A 135 -16.45 -5.16 5.39
N ALA A 136 -15.45 -5.67 6.13
CA ALA A 136 -15.53 -6.95 6.80
C ALA A 136 -16.58 -6.95 7.93
N ALA A 137 -16.61 -5.91 8.76
CA ALA A 137 -17.63 -5.74 9.81
C ALA A 137 -19.06 -5.64 9.23
N ALA A 138 -19.19 -5.06 8.03
CA ALA A 138 -20.45 -5.03 7.29
C ALA A 138 -20.86 -6.38 6.68
N GLY A 139 -19.99 -7.41 6.71
CA GLY A 139 -20.22 -8.72 6.09
C GLY A 139 -20.05 -8.70 4.56
N LEU A 140 -19.50 -7.61 4.01
CA LEU A 140 -19.37 -7.42 2.56
C LEU A 140 -18.18 -8.18 1.98
N LEU A 141 -17.26 -8.64 2.82
CA LEU A 141 -16.09 -9.43 2.41
C LEU A 141 -16.25 -10.94 2.64
N ASP A 142 -17.37 -11.38 3.22
CA ASP A 142 -17.59 -12.78 3.57
C ASP A 142 -17.59 -13.69 2.33
N GLY A 143 -16.74 -14.72 2.34
CA GLY A 143 -16.55 -15.66 1.23
C GLY A 143 -15.72 -15.10 0.07
N ARG A 144 -15.15 -13.89 0.20
CA ARG A 144 -14.43 -13.21 -0.88
C ARG A 144 -12.93 -13.12 -0.59
N ARG A 145 -12.15 -12.86 -1.65
CA ARG A 145 -10.73 -12.55 -1.53
C ARG A 145 -10.52 -11.05 -1.34
N ALA A 146 -9.85 -10.68 -0.26
CA ALA A 146 -9.57 -9.28 0.07
C ALA A 146 -8.10 -9.07 0.45
N THR A 147 -7.64 -7.84 0.40
CA THR A 147 -6.33 -7.43 0.89
C THR A 147 -6.46 -6.16 1.73
N ALA A 148 -5.44 -5.91 2.54
CA ALA A 148 -5.23 -4.70 3.32
C ALA A 148 -3.72 -4.46 3.39
N HIS A 149 -3.30 -3.39 4.08
CA HIS A 149 -1.87 -3.17 4.31
C HIS A 149 -1.28 -4.39 5.03
N TRP A 150 -0.12 -4.87 4.59
CA TRP A 150 0.51 -6.10 5.09
C TRP A 150 0.69 -6.15 6.62
N GLN A 151 0.79 -4.99 7.27
CA GLN A 151 0.87 -4.91 8.74
C GLN A 151 -0.43 -5.33 9.44
N HIS A 152 -1.57 -5.26 8.74
CA HIS A 152 -2.91 -5.45 9.29
C HIS A 152 -3.64 -6.68 8.70
N THR A 153 -3.09 -7.34 7.68
CA THR A 153 -3.73 -8.50 7.03
C THR A 153 -3.89 -9.70 7.96
N ALA A 154 -2.90 -9.95 8.82
CA ALA A 154 -2.99 -11.02 9.83
C ALA A 154 -4.13 -10.76 10.83
N GLU A 155 -4.27 -9.53 11.29
CA GLU A 155 -5.33 -9.13 12.21
C GLU A 155 -6.72 -9.18 11.55
N LEU A 156 -6.82 -8.71 10.31
CA LEU A 156 -8.04 -8.79 9.51
C LEU A 156 -8.51 -10.24 9.35
N ALA A 157 -7.59 -11.16 9.02
CA ALA A 157 -7.87 -12.58 8.86
C ALA A 157 -8.30 -13.23 10.19
N ALA A 158 -7.67 -12.86 11.30
CA ALA A 158 -8.00 -13.38 12.62
C ALA A 158 -9.41 -12.96 13.07
N ARG A 159 -9.80 -11.70 12.84
CA ARG A 159 -11.10 -11.17 13.25
C ARG A 159 -12.25 -11.54 12.32
N HIS A 160 -11.96 -11.73 11.04
CA HIS A 160 -12.96 -12.01 10.02
C HIS A 160 -12.62 -13.30 9.27
N PRO A 161 -12.80 -14.49 9.89
CA PRO A 161 -12.41 -15.77 9.31
C PRO A 161 -13.22 -16.16 8.07
N GLY A 162 -14.31 -15.46 7.78
CA GLY A 162 -15.06 -15.58 6.52
C GLY A 162 -14.34 -14.99 5.31
N VAL A 163 -13.29 -14.18 5.52
CA VAL A 163 -12.56 -13.47 4.45
C VAL A 163 -11.31 -14.24 4.06
N THR A 164 -11.08 -14.45 2.76
CA THR A 164 -9.81 -14.96 2.26
C THR A 164 -8.84 -13.80 2.10
N VAL A 165 -8.03 -13.53 3.12
CA VAL A 165 -7.07 -12.41 3.11
C VAL A 165 -5.81 -12.79 2.32
N ASP A 166 -5.48 -11.99 1.30
CA ASP A 166 -4.28 -12.10 0.47
C ASP A 166 -3.36 -10.92 0.78
N ASP A 167 -2.28 -11.17 1.52
CA ASP A 167 -1.30 -10.16 1.92
C ASP A 167 -0.24 -9.88 0.83
N SER A 168 -0.29 -10.63 -0.27
CA SER A 168 0.75 -10.62 -1.30
C SER A 168 0.46 -9.67 -2.45
N VAL A 169 -0.71 -9.02 -2.48
CA VAL A 169 -1.18 -8.23 -3.62
C VAL A 169 -1.36 -6.75 -3.27
N LEU A 170 -1.25 -5.86 -4.25
CA LEU A 170 -1.54 -4.44 -4.09
C LEU A 170 -3.03 -4.16 -3.97
N TYR A 171 -3.85 -4.87 -4.75
CA TYR A 171 -5.30 -4.78 -4.65
C TYR A 171 -5.98 -6.04 -5.22
N THR A 172 -7.19 -6.32 -4.72
CA THR A 172 -8.12 -7.32 -5.29
C THR A 172 -9.28 -6.63 -6.01
N ASP A 173 -9.81 -7.29 -7.02
CA ASP A 173 -11.02 -6.91 -7.75
C ASP A 173 -11.90 -8.14 -7.86
N ASP A 174 -12.98 -8.16 -7.08
CA ASP A 174 -14.01 -9.21 -7.07
C ASP A 174 -15.34 -8.66 -7.60
N GLY A 175 -15.27 -7.82 -8.66
CA GLY A 175 -16.43 -7.27 -9.35
C GLY A 175 -17.06 -6.09 -8.62
N ASP A 176 -17.99 -6.37 -7.71
CA ASP A 176 -18.72 -5.38 -6.91
C ASP A 176 -17.97 -4.99 -5.62
N VAL A 177 -16.92 -5.72 -5.27
CA VAL A 177 -16.06 -5.44 -4.10
C VAL A 177 -14.59 -5.38 -4.51
N LEU A 178 -13.89 -4.30 -4.14
CA LEU A 178 -12.46 -4.14 -4.39
C LEU A 178 -11.76 -3.68 -3.11
N THR A 179 -10.56 -4.18 -2.87
CA THR A 179 -9.79 -3.84 -1.65
C THR A 179 -8.33 -3.59 -2.02
N SER A 180 -7.66 -2.67 -1.32
CA SER A 180 -6.27 -2.31 -1.57
C SER A 180 -5.42 -2.38 -0.31
N ALA A 181 -4.14 -2.68 -0.52
CA ALA A 181 -3.11 -2.62 0.49
C ALA A 181 -2.89 -1.22 1.10
N GLY A 182 -3.44 -0.17 0.52
CA GLY A 182 -3.22 1.19 0.99
C GLY A 182 -1.86 1.78 0.57
N ALA A 183 -1.49 2.88 1.19
CA ALA A 183 -0.44 3.79 0.79
C ALA A 183 -0.50 4.05 -0.73
N THR A 184 0.59 3.79 -1.45
CA THR A 184 0.62 3.97 -2.91
C THR A 184 -0.27 2.99 -3.68
N ALA A 185 -0.62 1.83 -3.09
CA ALA A 185 -1.51 0.85 -3.71
C ALA A 185 -2.96 1.34 -3.76
N ALA A 186 -3.35 2.30 -2.92
CA ALA A 186 -4.65 2.92 -3.00
C ALA A 186 -4.80 3.73 -4.30
N LEU A 187 -3.75 4.44 -4.70
CA LEU A 187 -3.71 5.15 -5.98
C LEU A 187 -3.78 4.17 -7.16
N ASP A 188 -3.08 3.04 -7.06
CA ASP A 188 -3.14 1.97 -8.07
C ASP A 188 -4.58 1.45 -8.24
N LEU A 189 -5.30 1.19 -7.13
CA LEU A 189 -6.71 0.79 -7.18
C LEU A 189 -7.62 1.90 -7.74
N CYS A 190 -7.43 3.15 -7.34
CA CYS A 190 -8.21 4.27 -7.85
C CYS A 190 -8.02 4.46 -9.37
N LEU A 191 -6.79 4.35 -9.88
CA LEU A 191 -6.50 4.38 -11.32
C LEU A 191 -7.07 3.16 -12.06
N HIS A 192 -7.13 1.99 -11.41
CA HIS A 192 -7.80 0.81 -11.94
C HIS A 192 -9.32 1.03 -12.07
N LEU A 193 -9.97 1.68 -11.11
CA LEU A 193 -11.38 2.08 -11.22
C LEU A 193 -11.62 3.02 -12.41
N VAL A 194 -10.80 4.07 -12.55
CA VAL A 194 -10.86 4.98 -13.71
C VAL A 194 -10.68 4.23 -15.03
N ARG A 195 -9.78 3.24 -15.06
CA ARG A 195 -9.58 2.39 -16.25
C ARG A 195 -10.81 1.55 -16.58
N ARG A 196 -11.51 1.01 -15.57
CA ARG A 196 -12.74 0.22 -15.77
C ARG A 196 -13.88 1.10 -16.27
N ASP A 197 -14.03 2.29 -15.70
CA ASP A 197 -15.20 3.13 -15.95
C ASP A 197 -15.04 3.98 -17.23
N LEU A 198 -13.84 4.52 -17.47
CA LEU A 198 -13.54 5.49 -18.52
C LEU A 198 -12.50 5.01 -19.54
N GLY A 199 -11.93 3.81 -19.34
CA GLY A 199 -11.02 3.16 -20.26
C GLY A 199 -9.53 3.47 -20.02
N ALA A 200 -8.68 2.61 -20.57
CA ALA A 200 -7.23 2.66 -20.37
C ALA A 200 -6.56 3.96 -20.83
N ARG A 201 -7.07 4.62 -21.88
CA ARG A 201 -6.53 5.89 -22.37
C ARG A 201 -6.64 6.99 -21.31
N VAL A 202 -7.83 7.13 -20.71
CA VAL A 202 -8.13 8.14 -19.70
C VAL A 202 -7.30 7.90 -18.45
N ALA A 203 -7.28 6.66 -17.94
CA ALA A 203 -6.47 6.29 -16.78
C ALA A 203 -4.97 6.54 -16.98
N ASN A 204 -4.43 6.21 -18.16
CA ASN A 204 -3.01 6.46 -18.47
C ASN A 204 -2.68 7.96 -18.53
N GLN A 205 -3.61 8.80 -19.03
CA GLN A 205 -3.42 10.25 -19.08
C GLN A 205 -3.50 10.86 -17.67
N LEU A 206 -4.42 10.38 -16.83
CA LEU A 206 -4.51 10.78 -15.43
C LEU A 206 -3.23 10.40 -14.66
N ALA A 207 -2.75 9.17 -14.80
CA ALA A 207 -1.50 8.72 -14.18
C ALA A 207 -0.30 9.61 -14.55
N ARG A 208 -0.21 10.06 -15.82
CA ARG A 208 0.82 11.00 -16.27
C ARG A 208 0.72 12.37 -15.58
N ARG A 209 -0.50 12.88 -15.33
CA ARG A 209 -0.71 14.14 -14.60
C ARG A 209 -0.29 14.04 -13.15
N LEU A 210 -0.59 12.89 -12.53
CA LEU A 210 -0.21 12.58 -11.16
C LEU A 210 1.28 12.20 -11.03
N VAL A 211 2.03 12.16 -12.15
CA VAL A 211 3.46 11.81 -12.20
C VAL A 211 3.73 10.42 -11.60
N VAL A 212 2.85 9.47 -11.88
CA VAL A 212 2.97 8.07 -11.44
C VAL A 212 3.04 7.10 -12.62
N HIS A 213 3.43 5.86 -12.34
CA HIS A 213 3.43 4.80 -13.34
C HIS A 213 2.00 4.56 -13.85
N ALA A 214 1.86 4.36 -15.16
CA ALA A 214 0.56 4.26 -15.80
C ALA A 214 -0.28 3.05 -15.33
N HIS A 215 0.39 2.01 -14.85
CA HIS A 215 -0.26 0.84 -14.28
C HIS A 215 0.74 0.00 -13.48
N ARG A 216 0.42 -0.27 -12.21
CA ARG A 216 0.91 -1.45 -11.48
C ARG A 216 -0.24 -2.45 -11.45
N ALA A 217 0.03 -3.70 -11.85
CA ALA A 217 -1.00 -4.73 -11.84
C ALA A 217 -1.38 -5.06 -10.39
N GLY A 218 -2.67 -5.30 -10.11
CA GLY A 218 -3.12 -5.58 -8.74
C GLY A 218 -2.42 -6.77 -8.09
N GLY A 219 -2.11 -7.81 -8.86
CA GLY A 219 -1.32 -8.97 -8.40
C GLY A 219 0.17 -8.73 -8.23
N GLN A 220 0.65 -7.49 -8.37
CA GLN A 220 2.03 -7.15 -8.03
C GLN A 220 2.23 -7.26 -6.50
N ALA A 221 3.41 -7.70 -6.09
CA ALA A 221 3.75 -7.81 -4.68
C ALA A 221 3.80 -6.45 -3.97
N GLN A 222 3.31 -6.41 -2.73
CA GLN A 222 3.67 -5.36 -1.79
C GLN A 222 5.20 -5.43 -1.52
N PHE A 223 5.85 -4.29 -1.31
CA PHE A 223 7.25 -4.27 -0.87
C PHE A 223 7.30 -4.65 0.61
N ILE A 224 7.19 -5.95 0.88
CA ILE A 224 7.29 -6.51 2.22
C ILE A 224 8.77 -6.85 2.43
N ASP A 225 9.45 -6.14 3.34
CA ASP A 225 10.69 -6.65 3.96
C ASP A 225 10.30 -7.83 4.85
N ALA A 226 9.95 -8.97 4.24
CA ALA A 226 9.27 -10.04 4.94
C ALA A 226 10.24 -10.84 5.81
N PRO A 227 9.94 -11.06 7.11
CA PRO A 227 9.95 -12.40 7.63
C PRO A 227 8.86 -13.18 6.87
N LEU A 228 9.25 -14.19 6.09
CA LEU A 228 8.28 -14.95 5.31
C LEU A 228 7.29 -15.71 6.21
N PRO A 229 6.02 -15.88 5.76
CA PRO A 229 5.03 -16.66 6.51
C PRO A 229 5.51 -18.11 6.66
N PRO A 230 5.23 -18.78 7.80
CA PRO A 230 5.45 -20.21 7.94
C PRO A 230 4.38 -20.93 7.10
N SER A 231 4.68 -21.12 5.83
CA SER A 231 3.95 -22.05 4.96
C SER A 231 4.74 -23.36 4.96
N ASP A 232 4.01 -24.46 5.22
CA ASP A 232 4.42 -25.87 5.29
C ASP A 232 5.89 -26.16 4.94
N ASP A 233 6.55 -26.96 5.79
CA ASP A 233 7.96 -27.37 5.83
C ASP A 233 8.60 -27.92 4.50
N GLU A 234 7.94 -27.74 3.35
CA GLU A 234 8.31 -28.10 1.97
C GLU A 234 8.08 -26.98 0.92
N GLY A 235 7.91 -25.72 1.34
CA GLY A 235 7.59 -24.58 0.46
C GLY A 235 8.78 -23.88 -0.22
N LEU A 236 8.47 -23.12 -1.28
CA LEU A 236 9.42 -22.22 -1.97
C LEU A 236 9.83 -21.02 -1.10
N GLY A 237 8.93 -20.53 -0.24
CA GLY A 237 9.11 -19.35 0.61
C GLY A 237 10.36 -19.39 1.51
N PRO A 238 10.52 -20.40 2.39
CA PRO A 238 11.70 -20.50 3.26
C PRO A 238 13.04 -20.56 2.49
N VAL A 239 13.03 -21.10 1.28
CA VAL A 239 14.22 -21.15 0.41
C VAL A 239 14.54 -19.79 -0.17
N LEU A 240 13.53 -19.03 -0.60
CA LEU A 240 13.71 -17.66 -1.06
C LEU A 240 14.14 -16.74 0.09
N GLN A 241 13.60 -16.91 1.30
CA GLN A 241 14.06 -16.19 2.49
C GLN A 241 15.55 -16.39 2.71
N TRP A 242 15.95 -17.66 2.78
CA TRP A 242 17.32 -18.04 3.01
C TRP A 242 18.23 -17.50 1.91
N ALA A 243 17.79 -17.53 0.65
CA ALA A 243 18.54 -16.98 -0.46
C ALA A 243 18.77 -15.46 -0.28
N THR A 244 17.76 -14.71 0.15
CA THR A 244 17.84 -13.27 0.42
C THR A 244 18.83 -12.95 1.57
N GLU A 245 18.85 -13.77 2.62
CA GLU A 245 19.81 -13.64 3.73
C GLU A 245 21.25 -14.00 3.32
N HIS A 246 21.41 -14.77 2.24
CA HIS A 246 22.70 -15.32 1.80
C HIS A 246 23.17 -14.80 0.44
N LEU A 247 22.62 -13.69 -0.05
CA LEU A 247 22.87 -13.16 -1.40
C LEU A 247 24.35 -12.90 -1.72
N ALA A 248 25.15 -12.55 -0.70
CA ALA A 248 26.58 -12.31 -0.81
C ALA A 248 27.38 -13.57 -1.19
N ARG A 249 26.80 -14.76 -1.02
CA ARG A 249 27.41 -16.04 -1.41
C ARG A 249 27.12 -16.36 -2.88
N PRO A 250 27.99 -17.15 -3.54
CA PRO A 250 27.69 -17.69 -4.86
C PRO A 250 26.56 -18.72 -4.76
N LEU A 251 25.32 -18.26 -4.95
CA LEU A 251 24.13 -19.12 -5.02
C LEU A 251 23.90 -19.58 -6.46
N THR A 252 23.74 -20.89 -6.65
CA THR A 252 23.31 -21.48 -7.92
C THR A 252 21.85 -21.92 -7.88
N VAL A 253 21.24 -22.12 -9.05
CA VAL A 253 19.88 -22.67 -9.14
C VAL A 253 19.82 -24.08 -8.52
N ASP A 254 20.89 -24.86 -8.66
CA ASP A 254 20.98 -26.20 -8.07
C ASP A 254 21.02 -26.15 -6.54
N ASP A 255 21.65 -25.13 -5.95
CA ASP A 255 21.66 -24.97 -4.49
C ASP A 255 20.27 -24.65 -3.95
N LEU A 256 19.54 -23.77 -4.64
CA LEU A 256 18.17 -23.42 -4.27
C LEU A 256 17.22 -24.60 -4.46
N ALA A 257 17.34 -25.32 -5.58
CA ALA A 257 16.53 -26.51 -5.85
C ALA A 257 16.79 -27.62 -4.83
N ARG A 258 18.05 -27.87 -4.48
CA ARG A 258 18.45 -28.84 -3.45
C ARG A 258 17.87 -28.47 -2.09
N ARG A 259 17.92 -27.18 -1.71
CA ARG A 259 17.35 -26.69 -0.46
C ARG A 259 15.82 -26.79 -0.43
N ALA A 260 15.17 -26.63 -1.58
CA ALA A 260 13.74 -26.84 -1.74
C ALA A 260 13.33 -28.33 -1.80
N ARG A 261 14.28 -29.27 -1.74
CA ARG A 261 14.05 -30.71 -2.00
C ARG A 261 13.39 -30.96 -3.36
N MET A 262 13.74 -30.16 -4.38
CA MET A 262 13.20 -30.23 -5.73
C MET A 262 14.28 -30.50 -6.78
N SER A 263 13.86 -31.05 -7.92
CA SER A 263 14.71 -31.00 -9.11
C SER A 263 14.83 -29.56 -9.62
N PRO A 264 15.94 -29.18 -10.29
CA PRO A 264 16.11 -27.84 -10.85
C PRO A 264 14.99 -27.42 -11.80
N ARG A 265 14.44 -28.37 -12.57
CA ARG A 265 13.31 -28.14 -13.48
C ARG A 265 12.03 -27.79 -12.72
N THR A 266 11.71 -28.55 -11.67
CA THR A 266 10.52 -28.28 -10.84
C THR A 266 10.65 -26.97 -10.09
N PHE A 267 11.83 -26.69 -9.54
CA PHE A 267 12.13 -25.42 -8.88
C PHE A 267 11.97 -24.23 -9.82
N HIS A 268 12.55 -24.32 -11.03
CA HIS A 268 12.40 -23.26 -12.03
C HIS A 268 10.94 -23.01 -12.39
N ARG A 269 10.15 -24.05 -12.64
CA ARG A 269 8.73 -23.89 -12.96
C ARG A 269 7.97 -23.23 -11.82
N ARG A 270 8.10 -23.74 -10.58
CA ARG A 270 7.39 -23.20 -9.42
C ARG A 270 7.81 -21.77 -9.10
N LEU A 271 9.09 -21.44 -9.22
CA LEU A 271 9.58 -20.07 -9.03
C LEU A 271 9.05 -19.13 -10.10
N TYR A 272 8.99 -19.58 -11.37
CA TYR A 272 8.42 -18.80 -12.45
C TYR A 272 6.91 -18.57 -12.27
N GLU A 273 6.17 -19.61 -11.88
CA GLU A 273 4.74 -19.51 -11.56
C GLU A 273 4.48 -18.53 -10.40
N ALA A 274 5.36 -18.53 -9.38
CA ALA A 274 5.21 -17.66 -8.21
C ALA A 274 5.70 -16.22 -8.41
N THR A 275 6.75 -16.00 -9.23
CA THR A 275 7.43 -14.69 -9.32
C THR A 275 7.40 -14.05 -10.70
N GLY A 276 6.94 -14.78 -11.73
CA GLY A 276 6.96 -14.33 -13.12
C GLY A 276 8.35 -14.23 -13.76
N THR A 277 9.40 -14.67 -13.08
CA THR A 277 10.80 -14.54 -13.54
C THR A 277 11.58 -15.85 -13.40
N THR A 278 12.73 -15.95 -14.07
CA THR A 278 13.61 -17.13 -13.93
C THR A 278 14.43 -17.03 -12.63
N PRO A 279 14.88 -18.15 -12.04
CA PRO A 279 15.64 -18.13 -10.79
C PRO A 279 16.87 -17.21 -10.80
N LEU A 280 17.62 -17.18 -11.92
CA LEU A 280 18.79 -16.33 -12.06
C LEU A 280 18.41 -14.85 -12.15
N GLN A 281 17.31 -14.53 -12.82
CA GLN A 281 16.80 -13.16 -12.92
C GLN A 281 16.26 -12.68 -11.56
N TRP A 282 15.57 -13.56 -10.83
CA TRP A 282 15.10 -13.29 -9.48
C TRP A 282 16.28 -13.00 -8.54
N LEU A 283 17.30 -13.87 -8.52
CA LEU A 283 18.53 -13.62 -7.73
C LEU A 283 19.19 -12.30 -8.11
N LEU A 284 19.27 -11.97 -9.39
CA LEU A 284 19.82 -10.69 -9.83
C LEU A 284 19.01 -9.50 -9.30
N GLN A 285 17.69 -9.57 -9.32
CA GLN A 285 16.82 -8.52 -8.77
C GLN A 285 17.04 -8.35 -7.25
N GLN A 286 17.10 -9.45 -6.50
CA GLN A 286 17.36 -9.40 -5.05
C GLN A 286 18.72 -8.77 -4.73
N ARG A 287 19.76 -9.11 -5.51
CA ARG A 287 21.11 -8.53 -5.35
C ARG A 287 21.13 -7.03 -5.68
N ILE A 288 20.36 -6.59 -6.68
CA ILE A 288 20.25 -5.16 -7.02
C ILE A 288 19.50 -4.41 -5.91
N ALA A 289 18.39 -4.95 -5.40
CA ALA A 289 17.68 -4.36 -4.27
C ALA A 289 18.60 -4.23 -3.04
N ARG A 290 19.37 -5.28 -2.71
CA ARG A 290 20.38 -5.22 -1.64
C ARG A 290 21.45 -4.16 -1.90
N ALA A 291 21.88 -3.97 -3.15
CA ALA A 291 22.82 -2.92 -3.50
C ALA A 291 22.22 -1.51 -3.33
N GLN A 292 20.94 -1.31 -3.65
CA GLN A 292 20.23 -0.04 -3.39
C GLN A 292 20.22 0.28 -1.90
N THR A 293 19.81 -0.66 -1.05
CA THR A 293 19.83 -0.50 0.42
C THR A 293 21.22 -0.14 0.94
N LEU A 294 22.28 -0.81 0.45
CA LEU A 294 23.65 -0.50 0.88
C LEU A 294 24.12 0.88 0.38
N LEU A 295 23.68 1.33 -0.80
CA LEU A 295 24.01 2.66 -1.32
C LEU A 295 23.28 3.78 -0.58
N GLU A 296 22.06 3.51 -0.11
CA GLU A 296 21.18 4.44 0.62
C GLU A 296 21.57 4.57 2.09
N CYS A 297 21.88 3.46 2.75
CA CYS A 297 22.04 3.42 4.21
C CYS A 297 23.51 3.40 4.68
N THR A 298 24.49 3.33 3.77
CA THR A 298 25.90 3.20 4.15
C THR A 298 26.85 3.99 3.24
N ASP A 299 28.00 4.37 3.82
CA ASP A 299 29.11 5.00 3.09
C ASP A 299 30.08 3.98 2.45
N LEU A 300 29.71 2.71 2.36
CA LEU A 300 30.59 1.65 1.86
C LEU A 300 31.12 1.97 0.45
N PRO A 301 32.40 1.77 0.12
CA PRO A 301 32.89 1.90 -1.25
C PRO A 301 32.10 1.02 -2.21
N VAL A 302 31.91 1.46 -3.46
CA VAL A 302 31.14 0.74 -4.50
C VAL A 302 31.64 -0.69 -4.71
N GLU A 303 32.93 -0.95 -4.49
CA GLU A 303 33.51 -2.28 -4.49
C GLU A 303 32.94 -3.18 -3.38
N GLN A 304 32.93 -2.70 -2.13
CA GLN A 304 32.34 -3.43 -1.00
C GLN A 304 30.83 -3.61 -1.15
N VAL A 305 30.14 -2.65 -1.79
CA VAL A 305 28.72 -2.81 -2.15
C VAL A 305 28.54 -3.97 -3.13
N GLY A 306 29.43 -4.09 -4.13
CA GLY A 306 29.41 -5.19 -5.10
C GLY A 306 29.56 -6.56 -4.42
N GLU A 307 30.51 -6.67 -3.50
CA GLU A 307 30.75 -7.90 -2.73
C GLU A 307 29.57 -8.26 -1.83
N ARG A 308 29.12 -7.31 -1.00
CA ARG A 308 28.06 -7.55 0.00
C ARG A 308 26.66 -7.71 -0.59
N SER A 309 26.44 -7.20 -1.80
CA SER A 309 25.22 -7.46 -2.57
C SER A 309 25.25 -8.80 -3.32
N GLY A 310 26.41 -9.47 -3.43
CA GLY A 310 26.56 -10.70 -4.20
C GLY A 310 26.75 -10.50 -5.71
N LEU A 311 26.93 -9.26 -6.16
CA LEU A 311 27.31 -8.96 -7.55
C LEU A 311 28.82 -9.15 -7.79
N GLY A 312 29.59 -9.33 -6.70
CA GLY A 312 31.01 -9.63 -6.71
C GLY A 312 31.82 -8.36 -6.93
N THR A 313 32.08 -8.02 -8.19
CA THR A 313 32.99 -6.91 -8.53
C THR A 313 32.24 -5.59 -8.72
N ALA A 314 32.95 -4.47 -8.50
CA ALA A 314 32.43 -3.14 -8.81
C ALA A 314 32.00 -3.00 -10.28
N ALA A 315 32.68 -3.69 -11.21
CA ALA A 315 32.32 -3.70 -12.63
C ALA A 315 30.98 -4.39 -12.89
N ASN A 316 30.75 -5.57 -12.28
CA ASN A 316 29.47 -6.28 -12.38
C ASN A 316 28.33 -5.50 -11.74
N LEU A 317 28.57 -4.92 -10.56
CA LEU A 317 27.60 -4.03 -9.91
C LEU A 317 27.21 -2.89 -10.86
N ARG A 318 28.18 -2.11 -11.38
CA ARG A 318 27.89 -0.99 -12.29
C ARG A 318 27.10 -1.44 -13.52
N ARG A 319 27.49 -2.55 -14.16
CA ARG A 319 26.81 -3.08 -15.34
C ARG A 319 25.36 -3.42 -15.05
N HIS A 320 25.11 -4.24 -14.04
CA HIS A 320 23.76 -4.74 -13.75
C HIS A 320 22.88 -3.66 -13.12
N PHE A 321 23.44 -2.86 -12.22
CA PHE A 321 22.72 -1.76 -11.58
C PHE A 321 22.29 -0.71 -12.61
N THR A 322 23.19 -0.26 -13.49
CA THR A 322 22.82 0.75 -14.51
C THR A 322 21.78 0.20 -15.49
N ARG A 323 21.88 -1.08 -15.87
CA ARG A 323 20.90 -1.71 -16.77
C ARG A 323 19.50 -1.81 -16.16
N THR A 324 19.41 -2.04 -14.86
CA THR A 324 18.13 -2.25 -14.17
C THR A 324 17.54 -0.95 -13.59
N VAL A 325 18.38 -0.09 -13.02
CA VAL A 325 17.99 1.14 -12.30
C VAL A 325 18.09 2.39 -13.19
N GLY A 326 18.82 2.32 -14.31
CA GLY A 326 18.94 3.41 -15.29
C GLY A 326 20.04 4.44 -14.98
N VAL A 327 20.66 4.39 -13.80
CA VAL A 327 21.77 5.27 -13.39
C VAL A 327 22.91 4.47 -12.75
N SER A 328 24.13 5.04 -12.74
CA SER A 328 25.26 4.38 -12.09
C SER A 328 25.10 4.35 -10.56
N PRO A 329 25.68 3.37 -9.84
CA PRO A 329 25.65 3.30 -8.37
C PRO A 329 26.12 4.59 -7.67
N THR A 330 27.15 5.24 -8.23
CA THR A 330 27.69 6.49 -7.67
C THR A 330 26.73 7.67 -7.85
N VAL A 331 26.04 7.73 -8.99
CA VAL A 331 25.00 8.75 -9.23
C VAL A 331 23.80 8.48 -8.32
N TYR A 332 23.39 7.22 -8.20
CA TYR A 332 22.30 6.80 -7.32
C TYR A 332 22.56 7.22 -5.86
N ARG A 333 23.75 6.95 -5.33
CA ARG A 333 24.13 7.36 -3.95
C ARG A 333 24.03 8.87 -3.72
N ARG A 334 24.30 9.70 -4.73
CA ARG A 334 24.23 11.16 -4.56
C ARG A 334 22.81 11.68 -4.30
N SER A 335 21.80 10.88 -4.66
CA SER A 335 20.40 11.16 -4.31
C SER A 335 20.09 10.88 -2.83
N PHE A 336 20.98 10.17 -2.13
CA PHE A 336 20.86 9.77 -0.73
C PHE A 336 22.15 10.12 0.05
N PRO A 337 22.50 11.42 0.18
CA PRO A 337 23.65 11.80 0.98
C PRO A 337 23.49 11.28 2.40
N ALA A 338 24.52 10.60 2.91
CA ALA A 338 24.57 10.09 4.28
C ALA A 338 24.38 11.24 5.28
N GLY A 339 23.13 11.44 5.70
CA GLY A 339 22.75 12.33 6.79
C GLY A 339 23.15 11.70 8.10
N GLY A 340 24.31 12.10 8.62
CA GLY A 340 24.88 11.61 9.86
C GLY A 340 23.99 11.86 11.07
N LEU A 341 23.64 10.79 11.79
CA LEU A 341 23.50 10.83 13.23
C LEU A 341 24.90 10.77 13.84
N THR A 342 25.64 11.87 13.79
CA THR A 342 26.74 12.10 14.74
C THR A 342 26.14 12.38 16.11
N PRO A 343 26.46 11.63 17.17
CA PRO A 343 26.09 12.01 18.52
C PRO A 343 26.71 13.37 18.80
N SER A 344 25.89 14.39 19.08
CA SER A 344 26.39 15.72 19.41
C SER A 344 27.35 15.60 20.60
N GLY A 345 28.63 15.82 20.34
CA GLY A 345 29.64 15.98 21.38
C GLY A 345 29.21 17.12 22.29
N ARG A 346 29.13 16.84 23.59
CA ARG A 346 29.01 17.88 24.61
C ARG A 346 30.13 18.91 24.41
N PRO A 347 29.84 20.22 24.46
CA PRO A 347 30.91 21.20 24.59
C PRO A 347 31.52 21.03 25.99
N SER A 348 32.78 20.61 26.04
CA SER A 348 33.63 20.79 27.21
C SER A 348 34.45 22.07 27.06
N THR A 349 34.93 22.54 28.20
CA THR A 349 35.71 23.75 28.48
C THR A 349 34.85 25.01 28.68
N GLY A 350 34.93 25.72 29.81
CA GLY A 350 35.84 25.60 30.95
C GLY A 350 36.11 26.98 31.53
N ARG A 351 36.05 27.08 32.85
CA ARG A 351 36.95 27.92 33.66
C ARG A 351 37.22 27.19 34.97
#